data_AF-A0A4U3KD04-F1
#
_entry.id   AF-A0A4U3KD04-F1
#
_cell.length_a   1.000
_cell.length_b   1.000
_cell.length_c   1.000
_cell.angle_alpha   90.00
_cell.angle_beta   90.00
_cell.angle_gamma   90.00
#
_symmetry.space_group_name_H-M   'P 1'
#
loop_
_entity.id
_entity.type
_entity.pdbx_description
1 polymer ?
#
loop_
_entity_poly.entity_id
_entity_poly.type
_entity_poly.pdbx_seq_one_letter_code
_entity_poly.pdbx_strand_id
1 'polypeptide(L)'
;LQQQLLLEQFAEVQENTFLSKDSLKFIAAFSDTIQEAHEMVGTIIRAKTKVEKEYNVVLIGEDYQEEIDKCLRRVMHKIKTDSTVKSPKGLFYKSFYNLFVECTIEKKSHLNKNSTDNSPEITTHNWIEYQ
;
A
#
# COMPACT_ATOMS: atom_id res chain seq x y z
N LEU A 1 29.45 6.90 10.07
CA LEU A 1 29.83 6.02 8.93
C LEU A 1 29.05 4.71 8.90
N GLN A 2 29.07 3.88 9.96
CA GLN A 2 28.45 2.54 9.90
C GLN A 2 26.93 2.56 9.64
N GLN A 3 26.15 3.40 10.33
CA GLN A 3 24.69 3.48 10.11
C GLN A 3 24.32 3.98 8.70
N GLN A 4 25.10 4.91 8.16
CA GLN A 4 24.85 5.48 6.84
C GLN A 4 25.03 4.43 5.73
N LEU A 5 26.09 3.61 5.82
CA LEU A 5 26.30 2.49 4.89
C LEU A 5 25.15 1.46 4.98
N LEU A 6 24.67 1.17 6.19
CA LEU A 6 23.54 0.26 6.39
C LEU A 6 22.25 0.81 5.77
N LEU A 7 21.99 2.11 5.89
CA LEU A 7 20.84 2.77 5.28
C LEU A 7 20.94 2.81 3.75
N GLU A 8 22.14 3.01 3.19
CA GLU A 8 22.36 2.96 1.74
C GLU A 8 22.04 1.58 1.15
N GLN A 9 22.30 0.51 1.90
CA GLN A 9 22.02 -0.87 1.47
C GLN A 9 20.61 -1.35 1.84
N PHE A 10 19.85 -0.57 2.61
CA PHE A 10 18.57 -0.98 3.18
C PHE A 10 17.59 -1.54 2.13
N ALA A 11 17.44 -0.86 1.00
CA ALA A 11 16.50 -1.27 -0.06
C ALA A 11 16.88 -2.58 -0.75
N GLU A 12 18.14 -3.02 -0.63
CA GLU A 12 18.63 -4.28 -1.22
C GLU A 12 18.54 -5.44 -0.23
N VAL A 13 18.63 -5.18 1.08
CA VAL A 13 18.60 -6.20 2.14
C VAL A 13 17.23 -6.37 2.80
N GLN A 14 16.33 -5.41 2.65
CA GLN A 14 14.99 -5.49 3.22
C GLN A 14 14.15 -6.53 2.46
N GLU A 15 14.01 -7.70 3.07
CA GLU A 15 13.15 -8.78 2.59
C GLU A 15 11.74 -8.71 3.22
N ASN A 16 10.83 -9.57 2.74
CA ASN A 16 9.50 -9.78 3.32
C ASN A 16 8.64 -8.50 3.40
N THR A 17 8.63 -7.73 2.32
CA THR A 17 7.81 -6.53 2.17
C THR A 17 7.25 -6.45 0.75
N PHE A 18 6.08 -5.84 0.61
CA PHE A 18 5.47 -5.52 -0.67
C PHE A 18 5.91 -4.14 -1.20
N LEU A 19 6.73 -3.41 -0.43
CA LEU A 19 7.15 -2.06 -0.78
C LEU A 19 8.20 -2.08 -1.90
N SER A 20 8.07 -1.15 -2.85
CA SER A 20 9.03 -0.97 -3.92
C SER A 20 10.40 -0.56 -3.39
N LYS A 21 11.45 -0.83 -4.18
CA LYS A 21 12.81 -0.37 -3.87
C LYS A 21 12.89 1.15 -3.69
N ASP A 22 12.09 1.91 -4.42
CA ASP A 22 12.09 3.37 -4.32
C ASP A 22 11.43 3.85 -3.02
N SER A 23 10.32 3.21 -2.60
CA SER A 23 9.72 3.44 -1.29
C SER A 23 10.71 3.11 -0.16
N LEU A 24 11.45 2.01 -0.29
CA LEU A 24 12.46 1.59 0.70
C LEU A 24 13.63 2.56 0.79
N LYS A 25 14.16 3.02 -0.37
CA LYS A 25 15.19 4.07 -0.41
C LYS A 25 14.69 5.37 0.23
N PHE A 26 13.43 5.73 -0.01
CA PHE A 26 12.83 6.91 0.61
C PHE A 26 12.73 6.75 2.13
N ILE A 27 12.26 5.60 2.62
CA ILE A 27 12.23 5.32 4.07
C ILE A 27 13.63 5.45 4.68
N ALA A 28 14.65 4.85 4.05
CA ALA A 28 16.03 4.93 4.53
C ALA A 28 16.56 6.37 4.56
N ALA A 29 16.27 7.17 3.53
CA ALA A 29 16.71 8.57 3.46
C ALA A 29 16.12 9.47 4.57
N PHE A 30 14.99 9.10 5.15
CA PHE A 30 14.33 9.83 6.23
C PHE A 30 14.53 9.23 7.62
N SER A 31 15.29 8.14 7.72
CA SER A 31 15.59 7.43 8.97
C SER A 31 16.98 7.78 9.46
N ASP A 32 17.14 7.95 10.78
CA ASP A 32 18.44 8.21 11.41
C ASP A 32 19.22 6.90 11.66
N THR A 33 18.49 5.78 11.74
CA THR A 33 19.06 4.44 11.97
C THR A 33 18.37 3.39 11.12
N ILE A 34 19.07 2.28 10.83
CA ILE A 34 18.45 1.14 10.15
C ILE A 34 17.27 0.56 10.94
N GLN A 35 17.32 0.62 12.27
CA GLN A 35 16.23 0.15 13.13
C GLN A 35 14.96 0.98 12.91
N GLU A 36 15.09 2.29 12.76
CA GLU A 36 13.96 3.17 12.44
C GLU A 36 13.38 2.84 11.06
N ALA A 37 14.22 2.60 10.06
CA ALA A 37 13.77 2.20 8.72
C ALA A 37 12.95 0.89 8.77
N HIS A 38 13.44 -0.13 9.49
CA HIS A 38 12.70 -1.37 9.73
C HIS A 38 11.39 -1.14 10.50
N GLU A 39 11.39 -0.27 11.52
CA GLU A 39 10.18 0.08 12.27
C GLU A 39 9.12 0.73 11.39
N MET A 40 9.52 1.60 10.46
CA MET A 40 8.64 2.24 9.49
C MET A 40 8.02 1.21 8.54
N VAL A 41 8.82 0.34 7.93
CA VAL A 41 8.33 -0.76 7.08
C VAL A 41 7.36 -1.64 7.85
N GLY A 42 7.73 -2.08 9.05
CA GLY A 42 6.88 -2.89 9.91
C GLY A 42 5.57 -2.19 10.28
N THR A 43 5.57 -0.87 10.41
CA THR A 43 4.36 -0.08 10.70
C THR A 43 3.41 -0.07 9.51
N ILE A 44 3.91 0.05 8.28
CA ILE A 44 3.11 -0.03 7.06
C ILE A 44 2.50 -1.43 6.93
N ILE A 45 3.30 -2.48 7.11
CA ILE A 45 2.83 -3.88 7.05
C ILE A 45 1.74 -4.12 8.11
N ARG A 46 1.96 -3.72 9.37
CA ARG A 46 0.97 -3.85 10.44
C ARG A 46 -0.34 -3.13 10.13
N ALA A 47 -0.26 -1.92 9.56
CA ALA A 47 -1.44 -1.16 9.16
C ALA A 47 -2.25 -1.91 8.09
N LYS A 48 -1.58 -2.44 7.06
CA LYS A 48 -2.21 -3.28 6.03
C LYS A 48 -2.87 -4.51 6.64
N THR A 49 -2.13 -5.30 7.41
CA THR A 49 -2.65 -6.53 8.03
C THR A 49 -3.84 -6.26 8.96
N LYS A 50 -3.82 -5.13 9.68
CA LYS A 50 -4.93 -4.72 10.54
C LYS A 50 -6.20 -4.48 9.72
N VAL A 51 -6.10 -3.72 8.63
CA VAL A 51 -7.22 -3.44 7.72
C VAL A 51 -7.73 -4.71 7.05
N GLU A 52 -6.84 -5.55 6.53
CA GLU A 52 -7.21 -6.83 5.90
C GLU A 52 -8.05 -7.71 6.83
N LYS A 53 -7.64 -7.79 8.11
CA LYS A 53 -8.38 -8.53 9.13
C LYS A 53 -9.73 -7.89 9.46
N GLU A 54 -9.79 -6.57 9.61
CA GLU A 54 -11.02 -5.87 10.00
C GLU A 54 -12.08 -5.85 8.90
N TYR A 55 -11.65 -5.76 7.64
CA TYR A 55 -12.55 -5.68 6.49
C TYR A 55 -12.76 -7.03 5.79
N ASN A 56 -12.14 -8.10 6.31
CA ASN A 56 -12.12 -9.45 5.78
C ASN A 56 -11.81 -9.48 4.27
N VAL A 57 -10.68 -8.86 3.91
CA VAL A 57 -10.22 -8.70 2.52
C VAL A 57 -8.72 -8.89 2.44
N VAL A 58 -8.22 -9.35 1.29
CA VAL A 58 -6.79 -9.41 0.99
C VAL A 58 -6.47 -8.31 -0.01
N LEU A 59 -5.51 -7.45 0.33
CA LEU A 59 -4.93 -6.43 -0.55
C LEU A 59 -3.57 -6.94 -1.06
N ILE A 60 -3.37 -6.89 -2.38
CA ILE A 60 -2.06 -7.16 -2.99
C ILE A 60 -1.31 -5.82 -2.92
N GLY A 61 -0.26 -5.73 -2.11
CA GLY A 61 0.37 -4.44 -1.80
C GLY A 61 1.06 -3.83 -3.02
N GLU A 62 1.53 -4.67 -3.92
CA GLU A 62 2.18 -4.35 -5.19
C GLU A 62 1.24 -3.58 -6.14
N ASP A 63 -0.08 -3.74 -6.02
CA ASP A 63 -1.06 -3.02 -6.85
C ASP A 63 -1.21 -1.55 -6.44
N TYR A 64 -0.74 -1.16 -5.25
CA TYR A 64 -0.99 0.16 -4.65
C TYR A 64 0.29 0.99 -4.42
N GLN A 65 1.38 0.69 -5.15
CA GLN A 65 2.69 1.33 -4.92
C GLN A 65 2.64 2.86 -5.09
N GLU A 66 1.87 3.35 -6.06
CA GLU A 66 1.75 4.79 -6.31
C GLU A 66 1.09 5.51 -5.12
N GLU A 67 0.01 4.94 -4.58
CA GLU A 67 -0.71 5.48 -3.43
C GLU A 67 0.13 5.40 -2.15
N ILE A 68 0.87 4.29 -1.98
CA ILE A 68 1.82 4.10 -0.89
C ILE A 68 2.89 5.20 -0.94
N ASP A 69 3.50 5.45 -2.10
CA ASP A 69 4.53 6.46 -2.27
C ASP A 69 4.01 7.88 -2.02
N LYS A 70 2.82 8.21 -2.54
CA LYS A 70 2.16 9.48 -2.26
C LYS A 70 1.87 9.66 -0.77
N CYS A 71 1.36 8.62 -0.11
CA CYS A 71 1.10 8.63 1.33
C CYS A 71 2.40 8.82 2.12
N LEU A 72 3.45 8.10 1.77
CA LEU A 72 4.76 8.17 2.39
C LEU A 72 5.36 9.58 2.31
N ARG A 73 5.39 10.17 1.11
CA ARG A 73 5.89 11.54 0.90
C ARG A 73 5.08 12.57 1.70
N ARG A 74 3.75 12.46 1.66
CA ARG A 74 2.85 13.38 2.37
C ARG A 74 3.05 13.31 3.88
N VAL A 75 3.06 12.11 4.45
CA VAL A 75 3.14 11.94 5.90
C VAL A 75 4.54 12.30 6.43
N MET A 76 5.61 11.95 5.70
CA MET A 76 6.97 12.32 6.11
C MET A 76 7.21 13.82 5.98
N HIS A 77 6.73 14.46 4.91
CA HIS A 77 6.78 15.91 4.81
C HIS A 77 6.08 16.56 6.01
N LYS A 78 4.84 16.15 6.32
CA LYS A 78 4.08 16.69 7.45
C LYS A 78 4.82 16.49 8.78
N ILE A 79 5.35 15.29 9.04
CA ILE A 79 6.10 15.01 10.28
C ILE A 79 7.33 15.92 10.41
N LYS A 80 8.03 16.23 9.31
CA LYS A 80 9.24 17.04 9.34
C LYS A 80 8.98 18.54 9.37
N THR A 81 7.87 19.03 8.81
CA THR A 81 7.62 20.48 8.65
C THR A 81 6.56 21.04 9.61
N ASP A 82 5.63 20.23 10.10
CA ASP A 82 4.54 20.67 10.98
C ASP A 82 4.89 20.41 12.45
N SER A 83 5.27 21.47 13.16
CA SER A 83 5.63 21.42 14.58
C SER A 83 4.45 21.10 15.51
N THR A 84 3.21 21.10 15.00
CA THR A 84 2.02 20.75 15.79
C THR A 84 1.81 19.24 15.89
N VAL A 85 2.58 18.43 15.15
CA VAL A 85 2.50 16.97 15.18
C VAL A 85 3.00 16.44 16.53
N LYS A 86 2.05 16.14 17.43
CA LYS A 86 2.34 15.60 18.78
C LYS A 86 2.79 14.15 18.78
N SER A 87 2.43 13.37 17.76
CA SER A 87 2.77 11.94 17.66
C SER A 87 3.14 11.55 16.23
N PRO A 88 4.42 11.69 15.83
CA PRO A 88 4.89 11.29 14.51
C PRO A 88 4.58 9.83 14.17
N LYS A 89 4.92 8.90 15.07
CA LYS A 89 4.66 7.45 14.87
C LYS A 89 3.16 7.15 14.75
N GLY A 90 2.34 7.79 15.58
CA GLY A 90 0.88 7.63 15.53
C GLY A 90 0.27 8.17 14.23
N LEU A 91 0.72 9.34 13.78
CA LEU A 91 0.31 9.93 12.51
C LEU A 91 0.73 9.07 11.32
N PHE A 92 1.94 8.52 11.35
CA PHE A 92 2.45 7.63 10.32
C PHE A 92 1.58 6.38 10.18
N TYR A 93 1.37 5.67 11.29
CA TYR A 93 0.49 4.49 11.30
C TYR A 93 -0.93 4.82 10.82
N LYS A 94 -1.53 5.89 11.34
CA LYS A 94 -2.91 6.27 11.01
C LYS A 94 -3.07 6.63 9.53
N SER A 95 -2.06 7.26 8.94
CA SER A 95 -2.06 7.63 7.52
C SER A 95 -2.07 6.41 6.61
N PHE A 96 -1.23 5.42 6.88
CA PHE A 96 -1.22 4.16 6.13
C PHE A 96 -2.45 3.29 6.40
N TYR A 97 -2.93 3.24 7.64
CA TYR A 97 -4.19 2.57 7.95
C TYR A 97 -5.34 3.16 7.11
N ASN A 98 -5.48 4.48 7.07
CA ASN A 98 -6.53 5.13 6.29
C ASN A 98 -6.38 4.87 4.78
N LEU A 99 -5.14 4.93 4.25
CA LEU A 99 -4.86 4.55 2.86
C LEU A 99 -5.40 3.14 2.57
N PHE A 100 -5.03 2.15 3.38
CA PHE A 100 -5.47 0.78 3.11
C PHE A 100 -6.98 0.62 3.25
N VAL A 101 -7.64 1.34 4.15
CA VAL A 101 -9.12 1.39 4.21
C VAL A 101 -9.68 1.89 2.87
N GLU A 102 -9.14 2.97 2.30
CA GLU A 102 -9.55 3.49 0.99
C GLU A 102 -9.37 2.41 -0.11
N CYS A 103 -8.22 1.73 -0.13
CA CYS A 103 -7.97 0.61 -1.06
C CYS A 103 -9.01 -0.51 -0.92
N THR A 104 -9.48 -0.83 0.31
CA THR A 104 -10.53 -1.85 0.49
C THR A 104 -11.86 -1.44 -0.13
N ILE A 105 -12.20 -0.15 -0.04
CA ILE A 105 -13.47 0.40 -0.56
C ILE A 105 -13.42 0.38 -2.09
N GLU A 106 -12.30 0.82 -2.67
CA GLU A 106 -12.06 0.77 -4.10
C GLU A 106 -12.16 -0.65 -4.64
N LYS A 107 -11.47 -1.62 -4.02
CA LYS A 107 -11.51 -3.03 -4.42
C LYS A 107 -12.94 -3.60 -4.39
N LYS A 108 -13.73 -3.30 -3.35
CA LYS A 108 -15.14 -3.70 -3.28
C LYS A 108 -15.98 -3.06 -4.38
N SER A 109 -15.71 -1.80 -4.73
CA SER A 109 -16.42 -1.10 -5.80
C SER A 109 -16.18 -1.72 -7.18
N HIS A 110 -14.95 -2.15 -7.48
CA HIS A 110 -14.62 -2.85 -8.73
C HIS A 110 -15.27 -4.22 -8.82
N LEU A 111 -15.29 -4.98 -7.71
CA LEU A 111 -15.99 -6.26 -7.66
C LEU A 111 -17.49 -6.11 -7.96
N ASN A 112 -18.13 -5.10 -7.37
CA ASN A 112 -19.56 -4.84 -7.57
C ASN A 112 -19.87 -4.44 -9.02
N LYS A 113 -19.01 -3.64 -9.68
CA LYS A 113 -19.16 -3.28 -11.10
C LYS A 113 -19.01 -4.49 -12.03
N ASN A 114 -18.08 -5.38 -11.74
CA ASN A 114 -17.85 -6.58 -12.56
C ASN A 114 -18.98 -7.62 -12.42
N SER A 115 -19.72 -7.62 -11.31
CA SER A 115 -20.90 -8.48 -11.13
C SER A 115 -22.15 -8.02 -11.88
N THR A 116 -22.22 -6.77 -12.35
CA THR A 116 -23.35 -6.26 -13.15
C THR A 116 -23.21 -6.46 -14.66
N ASP A 117 -22.06 -6.90 -15.16
CA ASP A 117 -21.78 -7.06 -16.60
C ASP A 117 -21.68 -8.51 -17.10
N ASN A 118 -21.99 -9.51 -16.27
CA ASN A 118 -21.92 -10.92 -16.67
C ASN A 118 -23.30 -11.53 -16.93
N SER A 119 -23.97 -11.05 -17.98
CA SER A 119 -24.77 -11.93 -18.84
C SER A 119 -24.05 -12.02 -20.17
N PRO A 120 -23.37 -13.13 -20.51
CA PRO A 120 -22.94 -13.31 -21.88
C PRO A 120 -24.21 -13.46 -22.71
N GLU A 121 -24.55 -12.47 -23.54
CA GLU A 121 -25.42 -12.68 -24.68
C GLU A 121 -24.72 -13.68 -25.60
N ILE A 122 -24.89 -14.97 -25.32
CA ILE A 122 -24.64 -16.01 -26.29
C ILE A 122 -25.75 -15.85 -27.32
N THR A 123 -25.51 -15.04 -28.34
CA THR A 123 -26.34 -15.00 -29.53
C THR A 123 -26.21 -16.34 -30.24
N THR A 124 -27.09 -17.29 -29.91
CA THR A 124 -27.24 -18.53 -30.67
C THR A 124 -27.90 -18.18 -31.99
N HIS A 125 -27.12 -18.02 -33.06
CA HIS A 125 -27.66 -18.01 -34.42
C HIS A 125 -28.18 -19.43 -34.73
N ASN A 126 -29.49 -19.63 -34.61
CA ASN A 126 -30.17 -20.84 -35.04
C ASN A 126 -30.08 -20.96 -36.58
N TRP A 127 -29.10 -21.72 -37.07
CA TRP A 127 -29.00 -22.11 -38.49
C TRP A 127 -29.84 -23.36 -38.76
N ILE A 128 -31.16 -23.28 -38.61
CA ILE A 128 -32.05 -24.25 -39.25
C ILE A 128 -32.43 -23.66 -40.60
N GLU A 129 -31.65 -24.02 -41.61
CA GLU A 129 -32.00 -23.89 -43.01
C GLU A 129 -33.28 -24.70 -43.27
N TYR A 130 -34.34 -24.02 -43.72
CA TYR A 130 -35.51 -24.70 -44.29
C TYR A 130 -35.13 -25.19 -45.70
N GLN A 131 -35.17 -26.51 -45.91
CA GLN A 131 -35.34 -27.11 -47.24
C GLN A 131 -36.82 -27.37 -47.50
#